data_AF-A0A7Z2ZR70-F1
#
_entry.id   AF-A0A7Z2ZR70-F1
#
_cell.length_a   1.000
_cell.length_b   1.000
_cell.length_c   1.000
_cell.angle_alpha   90.00
_cell.angle_beta   90.00
_cell.angle_gamma   90.00
#
_symmetry.space_group_name_H-M   'P 1'
#
loop_
_entity.id
_entity.type
_entity.pdbx_description
1 polymer ?
#
loop_
_entity_poly.entity_id
_entity_poly.type
_entity_poly.pdbx_seq_one_letter_code
_entity_poly.pdbx_strand_id
1 'polypeptide(L)'
;MTRTPFTGGWTGDFVGMRSLSQLQPGYYGDLQRYPFNNAVKGGLDWSGNGRGCNILNGWFVVDKVSYALGQLNAIDLRFEQHCEGMAAAQHGAIHWQK
;
A
#
# COMPACT_ATOMS: atom_id res chain seq x y z
N MET A 1 1.78 13.09 -18.26
CA MET A 1 1.64 13.07 -16.78
C MET A 1 1.14 14.44 -16.36
N THR A 2 -0.17 14.66 -16.34
CA THR A 2 -0.79 15.92 -15.90
C THR A 2 -1.62 15.59 -14.66
N ARG A 3 -1.04 15.84 -13.50
CA ARG A 3 -1.64 15.61 -12.19
C ARG A 3 -2.58 16.78 -11.89
N THR A 4 -3.86 16.65 -12.25
CA THR A 4 -4.90 17.57 -11.77
C THR A 4 -5.01 17.46 -10.25
N PRO A 5 -5.11 18.58 -9.51
CA PRO A 5 -5.22 18.55 -8.06
C PRO A 5 -6.65 18.13 -7.69
N PHE A 6 -6.85 16.87 -7.33
CA PHE A 6 -8.04 16.49 -6.59
C PHE A 6 -7.89 17.04 -5.17
N THR A 7 -8.65 18.08 -4.85
CA THR A 7 -8.91 18.48 -3.46
C THR A 7 -9.57 17.29 -2.76
N GLY A 8 -8.79 16.55 -1.95
CA GLY A 8 -9.30 15.45 -1.10
C GLY A 8 -9.05 14.02 -1.59
N GLY A 9 -8.10 13.79 -2.49
CA GLY A 9 -7.74 12.43 -2.92
C GLY A 9 -6.89 11.68 -1.91
N TRP A 10 -7.06 10.35 -1.88
CA TRP A 10 -6.11 9.42 -1.30
C TRP A 10 -5.29 8.77 -2.41
N THR A 11 -4.04 8.44 -2.11
CA THR A 11 -3.12 7.72 -2.99
C THR A 11 -2.39 6.71 -2.15
N GLY A 12 -2.22 5.50 -2.69
CA GLY A 12 -1.51 4.45 -2.00
C GLY A 12 -0.72 3.58 -2.95
N ASP A 13 0.45 3.17 -2.50
CA ASP A 13 1.32 2.20 -3.14
C ASP A 13 1.46 0.98 -2.23
N PHE A 14 1.05 -0.20 -2.73
CA PHE A 14 1.18 -1.47 -2.04
C PHE A 14 2.07 -2.39 -2.87
N VAL A 15 3.30 -2.61 -2.42
CA VAL A 15 4.33 -3.29 -3.21
C VAL A 15 4.75 -4.57 -2.49
N GLY A 16 4.66 -5.70 -3.19
CA GLY A 16 5.13 -6.99 -2.69
C GLY A 16 6.64 -7.13 -2.75
N MET A 17 7.14 -8.27 -2.26
CA MET A 17 8.55 -8.65 -2.37
C MET A 17 8.97 -8.71 -3.85
N ARG A 18 10.22 -8.35 -4.17
CA ARG A 18 10.75 -8.34 -5.55
C ARG A 18 10.63 -9.69 -6.28
N SER A 19 10.58 -10.80 -5.55
CA SER A 19 10.40 -12.14 -6.11
C SER A 19 8.98 -12.39 -6.62
N LEU A 20 8.02 -11.54 -6.28
CA LEU A 20 6.64 -11.64 -6.72
C LEU A 20 6.42 -10.80 -7.98
N SER A 21 5.80 -11.40 -8.98
CA SER A 21 5.33 -10.68 -10.18
C SER A 21 4.02 -9.92 -9.93
N GLN A 22 3.24 -10.33 -8.93
CA GLN A 22 1.93 -9.79 -8.56
C GLN A 22 1.69 -9.99 -7.05
N LEU A 23 0.80 -9.18 -6.46
CA LEU A 23 0.37 -9.41 -5.08
C LEU A 23 -0.38 -10.73 -4.97
N GLN A 24 -0.24 -11.39 -3.83
CA GLN A 24 -0.89 -12.66 -3.51
C GLN A 24 -1.58 -12.54 -2.17
N PRO A 25 -2.62 -13.35 -1.88
CA PRO A 25 -3.20 -13.40 -0.56
C PRO A 25 -2.12 -13.72 0.49
N GLY A 26 -2.10 -12.96 1.58
CA GLY A 26 -1.08 -13.11 2.62
C GLY A 26 -0.73 -11.82 3.37
N TYR A 27 0.11 -11.97 4.38
CA TYR A 27 0.63 -10.88 5.21
C TYR A 27 1.98 -10.38 4.71
N TYR A 28 2.07 -9.07 4.54
CA TYR A 28 3.27 -8.33 4.17
C TYR A 28 3.64 -7.42 5.33
N GLY A 29 4.61 -7.84 6.14
CA GLY A 29 5.05 -7.14 7.34
C GLY A 29 6.43 -6.50 7.21
N ASP A 30 6.81 -5.74 8.25
CA ASP A 30 8.07 -5.00 8.33
C ASP A 30 8.29 -4.07 7.14
N LEU A 31 7.21 -3.41 6.70
CA LEU A 31 7.25 -2.57 5.51
C LEU A 31 7.79 -1.18 5.84
N GLN A 32 8.53 -0.65 4.87
CA GLN A 32 9.04 0.71 4.87
C GLN A 32 8.41 1.52 3.75
N ARG A 33 8.61 2.83 3.80
CA ARG A 33 8.03 3.76 2.84
C ARG A 33 8.47 3.46 1.42
N TYR A 34 7.53 3.24 0.51
CA TYR A 34 7.82 3.20 -0.92
C TYR A 34 8.16 4.61 -1.45
N PRO A 35 9.16 4.81 -2.34
CA PRO A 35 10.05 3.83 -2.97
C PRO A 35 11.39 3.58 -2.25
N PHE A 36 11.52 3.98 -0.98
CA PHE A 36 12.75 3.84 -0.18
C PHE A 36 12.80 2.54 0.63
N ASN A 37 11.99 1.56 0.28
CA ASN A 37 11.76 0.34 1.04
C ASN A 37 12.80 -0.77 0.75
N ASN A 38 12.90 -1.75 1.66
CA ASN A 38 13.62 -2.99 1.38
C ASN A 38 12.86 -3.85 0.35
N ALA A 39 13.43 -3.99 -0.85
CA ALA A 39 12.83 -4.74 -1.94
C ALA A 39 12.60 -6.24 -1.65
N VAL A 40 13.30 -6.83 -0.67
CA VAL A 40 13.08 -8.23 -0.26
C VAL A 40 11.81 -8.39 0.59
N LYS A 41 11.33 -7.31 1.22
CA LYS A 41 10.11 -7.31 2.04
C LYS A 41 8.90 -6.76 1.28
N GLY A 42 9.11 -5.73 0.47
CA GLY A 42 8.04 -4.95 -0.14
C GLY A 42 7.97 -3.54 0.45
N GLY A 43 6.93 -2.79 0.13
CA GLY A 43 6.77 -1.40 0.56
C GLY A 43 5.31 -0.98 0.67
N LEU A 44 5.10 0.09 1.43
CA LEU A 44 3.81 0.74 1.63
C LEU A 44 4.02 2.26 1.54
N ASP A 45 3.12 2.97 0.88
CA ASP A 45 2.91 4.40 1.09
C ASP A 45 1.41 4.64 1.07
N TRP A 46 0.90 5.43 2.01
CA TRP A 46 -0.48 5.89 1.98
C TRP A 46 -0.53 7.36 2.36
N SER A 47 -1.05 8.16 1.44
CA SER A 47 -1.05 9.62 1.52
C SER A 47 -2.41 10.16 1.09
N GLY A 48 -2.84 11.26 1.68
CA GLY A 48 -4.09 11.93 1.30
C GLY A 48 -4.36 13.17 2.12
N ASN A 49 -5.22 14.05 1.61
CA ASN A 49 -5.56 15.33 2.27
C ASN A 49 -4.33 16.18 2.64
N GLY A 50 -3.27 16.15 1.81
CA GLY A 50 -2.01 16.85 2.07
C GLY A 50 -1.16 16.24 3.19
N ARG A 51 -1.47 15.03 3.65
CA ARG A 51 -0.73 14.27 4.66
C ARG A 51 -0.12 13.01 4.06
N GLY A 52 1.04 12.63 4.55
CA GLY A 52 1.75 11.39 4.22
C GLY A 52 2.91 11.21 5.20
N CYS A 53 3.48 10.01 5.25
CA CYS A 53 4.68 9.76 6.06
C CYS A 53 5.94 10.09 5.25
N ASN A 54 6.99 10.61 5.89
CA ASN A 54 8.37 10.60 5.37
C ASN A 54 9.09 9.32 5.83
N ILE A 55 8.87 8.92 7.08
CA ILE A 55 9.33 7.64 7.65
C ILE A 55 8.10 6.79 7.94
N LEU A 56 8.09 5.56 7.42
CA LEU A 56 6.98 4.62 7.58
C LEU A 56 7.48 3.29 8.13
N ASN A 57 6.76 2.78 9.13
CA ASN A 57 6.77 1.38 9.50
C ASN A 57 5.33 0.87 9.43
N GLY A 58 5.10 -0.28 8.81
CA GLY A 58 3.74 -0.77 8.65
C GLY A 58 3.65 -2.17 8.09
N TRP A 59 2.42 -2.53 7.76
CA TRP A 59 2.08 -3.81 7.18
C TRP A 59 0.83 -3.69 6.32
N PHE A 60 0.65 -4.63 5.41
CA PHE A 60 -0.66 -4.87 4.79
C PHE A 60 -0.95 -6.36 4.69
N VAL A 61 -2.24 -6.70 4.67
CA VAL A 61 -2.77 -8.03 4.39
C VAL A 61 -3.56 -7.93 3.10
N VAL A 62 -3.26 -8.82 2.15
CA VAL A 62 -4.15 -9.07 1.02
C VAL A 62 -5.07 -10.22 1.42
N ASP A 63 -6.34 -9.90 1.66
CA ASP A 63 -7.35 -10.89 2.02
C ASP A 63 -7.80 -11.66 0.77
N LYS A 64 -8.02 -10.93 -0.33
CA LYS A 64 -8.37 -11.50 -1.64
C LYS A 64 -7.75 -10.68 -2.76
N VAL A 65 -7.34 -11.34 -3.84
CA VAL A 65 -6.93 -10.68 -5.07
C VAL A 65 -7.25 -11.56 -6.26
N SER A 66 -7.70 -10.94 -7.35
CA SER A 66 -7.93 -11.64 -8.62
C SER A 66 -7.33 -10.85 -9.78
N TYR A 67 -6.86 -11.60 -10.77
CA TYR A 67 -6.28 -11.05 -11.99
C TYR A 67 -6.96 -11.67 -13.21
N ALA A 68 -7.21 -10.84 -14.22
CA ALA A 68 -7.69 -11.27 -15.52
C ALA A 68 -6.70 -10.78 -16.59
N LEU A 69 -6.14 -11.72 -17.39
CA LEU A 69 -5.12 -11.41 -18.40
C LEU A 69 -3.92 -10.61 -17.84
N GLY A 70 -3.51 -10.92 -16.60
CA GLY A 70 -2.41 -10.23 -15.91
C GLY A 70 -2.73 -8.84 -15.34
N GLN A 71 -3.96 -8.34 -15.54
CA GLN A 71 -4.44 -7.07 -14.99
C GLN A 71 -5.22 -7.31 -13.70
N LEU A 72 -5.10 -6.39 -12.74
CA LEU A 72 -5.86 -6.44 -11.50
C LEU A 72 -7.37 -6.37 -11.81
N ASN A 73 -8.13 -7.32 -11.28
CA ASN A 73 -9.58 -7.42 -11.49
C ASN A 73 -10.37 -7.13 -10.20
N ALA A 74 -9.89 -7.59 -9.05
CA ALA A 74 -10.43 -7.23 -7.74
C ALA A 74 -9.35 -7.37 -6.66
N ILE A 75 -9.46 -6.60 -5.58
CA ILE A 75 -8.62 -6.72 -4.41
C ILE A 75 -9.37 -6.30 -3.13
N ASP A 76 -9.21 -7.11 -2.09
CA ASP A 76 -9.53 -6.79 -0.70
C ASP A 76 -8.21 -6.77 0.06
N LEU A 77 -7.87 -5.61 0.63
CA LEU A 77 -6.69 -5.51 1.47
C LEU A 77 -6.94 -4.57 2.65
N ARG A 78 -6.16 -4.76 3.70
CA ARG A 78 -6.14 -3.89 4.88
C ARG A 78 -4.71 -3.61 5.28
N PHE A 79 -4.49 -2.43 5.86
CA PHE A 79 -3.15 -1.98 6.17
C PHE A 79 -3.10 -1.15 7.43
N GLU A 80 -1.87 -1.00 7.91
CA GLU A 80 -1.51 -0.12 9.00
C GLU A 80 -0.20 0.59 8.65
N GLN A 81 -0.14 1.88 8.96
CA GLN A 81 1.10 2.63 8.92
C GLN A 81 1.31 3.47 10.17
N HIS A 82 2.56 3.52 10.62
CA HIS A 82 3.07 4.43 11.62
C HIS A 82 3.97 5.45 10.93
N CYS A 83 3.63 6.74 11.06
CA CYS A 83 4.45 7.82 10.52
C CYS A 83 5.49 8.30 11.54
N GLU A 84 6.68 8.65 11.09
CA GLU A 84 7.71 9.36 11.87
C GLU A 84 8.12 8.64 13.18
N GLY A 85 8.06 7.31 13.19
CA GLY A 85 8.36 6.49 14.37
C GLY A 85 7.33 6.63 15.50
N MET A 86 6.17 7.25 15.23
CA MET A 86 5.13 7.50 16.22
C MET A 86 4.32 6.24 16.50
N ALA A 87 3.92 6.04 17.76
CA ALA A 87 3.07 4.92 18.16
C ALA A 87 1.65 5.00 17.60
N ALA A 88 1.19 6.19 17.22
CA ALA A 88 -0.12 6.36 16.59
C ALA A 88 -0.12 5.71 15.19
N ALA A 89 -1.08 4.82 14.97
CA ALA A 89 -1.26 4.11 13.71
C ALA A 89 -2.42 4.70 12.91
N GLN A 90 -2.25 4.72 11.58
CA GLN A 90 -3.37 4.85 10.66
C GLN A 90 -3.70 3.47 10.10
N HIS A 91 -4.95 3.07 10.23
CA HIS A 91 -5.47 1.84 9.63
C HIS A 91 -6.36 2.18 8.46
N GLY A 92 -6.35 1.31 7.44
CA GLY A 92 -7.26 1.41 6.31
C GLY A 92 -7.62 0.05 5.74
N ALA A 93 -8.72 0.02 5.00
CA ALA A 93 -9.17 -1.12 4.23
C ALA A 93 -9.58 -0.64 2.84
N ILE A 94 -9.19 -1.40 1.82
CA ILE A 94 -9.51 -1.15 0.42
C ILE A 94 -10.30 -2.35 -0.07
N HIS A 95 -11.51 -2.07 -0.53
CA HIS A 95 -12.31 -2.98 -1.33
C HIS A 95 -12.41 -2.37 -2.73
N TRP A 96 -11.84 -3.05 -3.72
CA TRP A 96 -11.86 -2.58 -5.10
C TRP A 96 -12.18 -3.71 -6.06
N GLN A 97 -13.01 -3.42 -7.05
CA GLN A 97 -13.39 -4.32 -8.12
C GLN A 97 -13.62 -3.51 -9.40
N LYS A 98 -13.20 -4.08 -10.54
CA LYS A 98 -13.37 -3.50 -11.87
C LYS A 98 -14.80 -3.63 -12.39
#